data_AF-A0A418VPE7-F1
#
_entry.id   AF-A0A418VPE7-F1
#
_cell.length_a   1.000
_cell.length_b   1.000
_cell.length_c   1.000
_cell.angle_alpha   90.00
_cell.angle_beta   90.00
_cell.angle_gamma   90.00
#
_symmetry.space_group_name_H-M   'P 1'
#
loop_
_entity.id
_entity.type
_entity.pdbx_description
1 polymer ?
#
loop_
_entity_poly.entity_id
_entity_poly.type
_entity_poly.pdbx_seq_one_letter_code
_entity_poly.pdbx_strand_id
1 'polypeptide(L)'
;MIRIYDGNLVVRQRLETDTTGFCLRNLYLEAANPHGVLDIWVFDHPAGNAKRRDIYPDYKANREPPAEDVQAFMRLWQEMVRLTPAFSCIVPGYEGDDVMAHLAIRYAVQHQQTVEVVTRDADIRQLEQIPRITVTAQSLKDVPPNLIRLYKATVGDPSDNIKGVPGFGVKTWEGCDKRALRDWFEAPFDAAPPTDLPPKCKNAMAANPAHFQALYRLVGFLPIETELVNQHLVAGRHDPDAVETMLAQYLM
;
A
#
# COMPACT_ATOMS: atom_id res chain seq x y z
N MET A 1 -11.96 10.72 -14.15
CA MET A 1 -11.39 10.49 -12.81
C MET A 1 -11.32 9.00 -12.59
N ILE A 2 -10.28 8.52 -11.91
CA ILE A 2 -10.10 7.12 -11.54
C ILE A 2 -10.02 7.04 -10.02
N ARG A 3 -10.68 6.06 -9.42
CA ARG A 3 -10.51 5.70 -8.01
C ARG A 3 -9.85 4.33 -7.92
N ILE A 4 -8.82 4.23 -7.09
CA ILE A 4 -8.12 2.98 -6.83
C ILE A 4 -8.36 2.65 -5.36
N TYR A 5 -9.06 1.57 -5.10
CA TYR A 5 -9.38 1.10 -3.76
C TYR A 5 -8.33 0.09 -3.29
N ASP A 6 -7.80 0.32 -2.10
CA ASP A 6 -7.13 -0.70 -1.31
C ASP A 6 -8.19 -1.69 -0.82
N GLY A 7 -8.41 -2.75 -1.60
CA GLY A 7 -9.45 -3.72 -1.34
C GLY A 7 -9.28 -4.40 0.01
N ASN A 8 -8.05 -4.62 0.45
CA ASN A 8 -7.77 -5.26 1.74
C ASN A 8 -8.17 -4.37 2.91
N LEU A 9 -7.75 -3.11 2.94
CA LEU A 9 -8.06 -2.20 4.06
C LEU A 9 -9.46 -1.62 4.01
N VAL A 10 -9.98 -1.28 2.83
CA VAL A 10 -11.32 -0.71 2.69
C VAL A 10 -12.38 -1.72 3.11
N VAL A 11 -12.31 -2.96 2.61
CA VAL A 11 -13.29 -4.00 2.95
C VAL A 11 -13.23 -4.33 4.42
N ARG A 12 -12.02 -4.48 4.97
CA ARG A 12 -11.83 -4.73 6.40
C ARG A 12 -12.43 -3.61 7.25
N GLN A 13 -12.17 -2.35 6.91
CA GLN A 13 -12.75 -1.22 7.62
C GLN A 13 -14.28 -1.25 7.56
N ARG A 14 -14.85 -1.48 6.37
CA ARG A 14 -16.30 -1.51 6.18
C ARG A 14 -16.93 -2.61 7.03
N LEU A 15 -16.30 -3.78 7.09
CA LEU A 15 -16.75 -4.89 7.95
C LEU A 15 -16.65 -4.54 9.44
N GLU A 16 -15.52 -3.98 9.89
CA GLU A 16 -15.29 -3.59 11.30
C GLU A 16 -16.23 -2.48 11.77
N THR A 17 -16.74 -1.65 10.86
CA THR A 17 -17.59 -0.50 11.17
C THR A 17 -19.06 -0.72 10.80
N ASP A 18 -19.41 -1.88 10.23
CA ASP A 18 -20.79 -2.19 9.86
C ASP A 18 -21.63 -2.46 11.10
N THR A 19 -22.67 -1.64 11.28
CA THR A 19 -23.70 -1.83 12.31
C THR A 19 -25.03 -2.32 11.72
N THR A 20 -25.10 -2.47 10.39
CA THR A 20 -26.33 -2.80 9.67
C THR A 20 -26.51 -4.30 9.47
N GLY A 21 -25.41 -5.08 9.48
CA GLY A 21 -25.42 -6.49 9.10
C GLY A 21 -25.49 -6.71 7.58
N PHE A 22 -25.45 -5.64 6.78
CA PHE A 22 -25.59 -5.66 5.32
C PHE A 22 -24.31 -5.20 4.60
N CYS A 23 -23.14 -5.30 5.23
CA CYS A 23 -21.86 -4.82 4.67
C CYS A 23 -21.62 -5.24 3.20
N LEU A 24 -21.78 -6.52 2.85
CA LEU A 24 -21.58 -7.00 1.46
C LEU A 24 -22.55 -6.35 0.46
N ARG A 25 -23.83 -6.22 0.84
CA ARG A 25 -24.84 -5.57 0.00
C ARG A 25 -24.49 -4.09 -0.18
N ASN A 26 -24.08 -3.40 0.87
CA ASN A 26 -23.73 -1.98 0.80
C ASN A 26 -22.48 -1.75 -0.07
N LEU A 27 -21.45 -2.58 0.09
CA LEU A 27 -20.26 -2.57 -0.77
C LEU A 27 -20.64 -2.77 -2.25
N TYR A 28 -21.49 -3.76 -2.54
CA TYR A 28 -21.96 -4.00 -3.90
C TYR A 28 -22.71 -2.80 -4.48
N LEU A 29 -23.65 -2.22 -3.73
CA LEU A 29 -24.42 -1.06 -4.20
C LEU A 29 -23.52 0.14 -4.51
N GLU A 30 -22.47 0.36 -3.71
CA GLU A 30 -21.45 1.39 -3.97
C GLU A 30 -20.70 1.10 -5.29
N ALA A 31 -20.16 -0.11 -5.44
CA ALA A 31 -19.35 -0.47 -6.60
C ALA A 31 -20.16 -0.66 -7.90
N ALA A 32 -21.45 -1.02 -7.80
CA ALA A 32 -22.36 -1.15 -8.94
C ALA A 32 -22.72 0.20 -9.57
N ASN A 33 -22.61 1.29 -8.81
CA ASN A 33 -22.94 2.64 -9.27
C ASN A 33 -21.78 3.61 -9.02
N PRO A 34 -20.73 3.58 -9.87
CA PRO A 34 -19.51 4.35 -9.62
C PRO A 34 -19.66 5.86 -9.91
N HIS A 35 -20.87 6.36 -10.15
CA HIS A 35 -21.19 7.78 -10.35
C HIS A 35 -20.34 8.48 -11.43
N GLY A 36 -20.05 7.78 -12.54
CA GLY A 36 -19.25 8.33 -13.64
C GLY A 36 -17.74 8.32 -13.42
N VAL A 37 -17.27 7.68 -12.33
CA VAL A 37 -15.85 7.41 -12.06
C VAL A 37 -15.52 5.99 -12.52
N LEU A 38 -14.26 5.74 -12.88
CA LEU A 38 -13.76 4.38 -13.08
C LEU A 38 -13.12 3.90 -11.78
N ASP A 39 -13.68 2.86 -11.17
CA ASP A 39 -13.18 2.29 -9.92
C ASP A 39 -12.34 1.03 -10.20
N ILE A 40 -11.20 0.92 -9.53
CA ILE A 40 -10.28 -0.23 -9.58
C ILE A 40 -10.05 -0.74 -8.16
N TRP A 41 -10.42 -1.99 -7.88
CA TRP A 41 -10.18 -2.65 -6.60
C TRP A 41 -8.91 -3.48 -6.67
N VAL A 42 -7.92 -3.13 -5.87
CA VAL A 42 -6.64 -3.82 -5.82
C VAL A 42 -6.55 -4.65 -4.55
N PHE A 43 -6.14 -5.91 -4.66
CA PHE A 43 -5.97 -6.80 -3.50
C PHE A 43 -4.56 -7.37 -3.44
N ASP A 44 -4.12 -7.68 -2.22
CA ASP A 44 -2.86 -8.39 -1.99
C ASP A 44 -2.89 -9.78 -2.65
N HIS A 45 -1.82 -10.14 -3.32
CA HIS A 45 -1.58 -11.54 -3.64
C HIS A 45 -1.20 -12.30 -2.35
N PRO A 46 -1.60 -13.57 -2.15
CA PRO A 46 -1.25 -14.35 -0.95
C PRO A 46 0.25 -14.44 -0.66
N ALA A 47 1.08 -14.41 -1.71
CA ALA A 47 2.55 -14.38 -1.61
C ALA A 47 3.14 -12.97 -1.83
N GLY A 48 2.36 -11.90 -1.66
CA GLY A 48 2.77 -10.51 -1.98
C GLY A 48 3.99 -10.04 -1.20
N ASN A 49 4.11 -10.46 0.06
CA ASN A 49 5.23 -10.09 0.94
C ASN A 49 6.53 -10.86 0.65
N ALA A 50 6.54 -11.85 -0.26
CA ALA A 50 7.70 -12.73 -0.46
C ALA A 50 8.94 -11.93 -0.89
N LYS A 51 8.79 -11.02 -1.86
CA LYS A 51 9.88 -10.15 -2.33
C LYS A 51 10.42 -9.24 -1.24
N ARG A 52 9.56 -8.73 -0.37
CA ARG A 52 9.99 -7.91 0.78
C ARG A 52 10.70 -8.76 1.84
N ARG A 53 10.28 -10.02 2.05
CA ARG A 53 10.98 -10.97 2.93
C ARG A 53 12.35 -11.41 2.40
N ASP A 54 12.53 -11.45 1.09
CA ASP A 54 13.85 -11.66 0.48
C ASP A 54 14.82 -10.48 0.78
N ILE A 55 14.28 -9.26 0.92
CA ILE A 55 15.04 -8.05 1.26
C ILE A 55 15.29 -7.96 2.78
N TYR A 56 14.27 -8.25 3.59
CA TYR A 56 14.31 -8.18 5.05
C TYR A 56 13.44 -9.32 5.62
N PRO A 57 14.05 -10.43 6.07
CA PRO A 57 13.32 -11.63 6.49
C PRO A 57 12.28 -11.43 7.58
N ASP A 58 12.51 -10.45 8.46
CA ASP A 58 11.62 -10.11 9.57
C ASP A 58 10.40 -9.27 9.12
N TYR A 59 10.27 -8.90 7.84
CA TYR A 59 9.17 -8.07 7.33
C TYR A 59 7.80 -8.69 7.58
N LYS A 60 6.93 -7.95 8.28
CA LYS A 60 5.58 -8.39 8.71
C LYS A 60 5.58 -9.74 9.46
N ALA A 61 6.71 -10.18 10.02
CA ALA A 61 6.83 -11.50 10.66
C ALA A 61 5.91 -11.69 11.88
N ASN A 62 5.55 -10.61 12.56
CA ASN A 62 4.65 -10.62 13.72
C ASN A 62 3.17 -10.37 13.35
N ARG A 63 2.84 -10.31 12.05
CA ARG A 63 1.47 -10.01 11.61
C ARG A 63 0.65 -11.30 11.62
N GLU A 64 -0.29 -11.37 12.54
CA GLU A 64 -1.25 -12.47 12.58
C GLU A 64 -2.17 -12.42 11.35
N PRO A 65 -2.53 -13.59 10.78
CA PRO A 65 -3.50 -13.63 9.71
C PRO A 65 -4.86 -13.11 10.21
N PRO A 66 -5.68 -12.48 9.35
CA PRO A 66 -7.05 -12.13 9.70
C PRO A 66 -7.84 -13.37 10.15
N ALA A 67 -8.84 -13.18 11.01
CA ALA A 67 -9.75 -14.25 11.40
C ALA A 67 -10.45 -14.88 10.16
N GLU A 68 -10.81 -16.17 10.24
CA GLU A 68 -11.32 -16.93 9.09
C GLU A 68 -12.61 -16.33 8.51
N ASP A 69 -13.47 -15.78 9.34
CA ASP A 69 -14.68 -15.06 8.94
C ASP A 69 -14.35 -13.81 8.09
N VAL A 70 -13.33 -13.04 8.49
CA VAL A 70 -12.83 -11.89 7.72
C VAL A 70 -12.22 -12.34 6.39
N GLN A 71 -11.49 -13.46 6.38
CA GLN A 71 -10.94 -14.02 5.14
C GLN A 71 -12.04 -14.52 4.20
N ALA A 72 -13.05 -15.21 4.72
CA ALA A 72 -14.21 -15.66 3.96
C ALA A 72 -14.98 -14.47 3.37
N PHE A 73 -15.21 -13.43 4.16
CA PHE A 73 -15.81 -12.18 3.71
C PHE A 73 -15.02 -11.54 2.57
N MET A 74 -13.68 -11.47 2.70
CA MET A 74 -12.81 -10.92 1.67
C MET A 74 -12.90 -11.71 0.36
N ARG A 75 -12.91 -13.06 0.42
CA ARG A 75 -13.07 -13.92 -0.76
C ARG A 75 -14.41 -13.66 -1.47
N LEU A 76 -15.50 -13.58 -0.69
CA LEU A 76 -16.82 -13.26 -1.22
C LEU A 76 -16.84 -11.89 -1.91
N TRP A 77 -16.21 -10.87 -1.29
CA TRP A 77 -16.12 -9.56 -1.92
C TRP A 77 -15.31 -9.58 -3.22
N GLN A 78 -14.18 -10.30 -3.28
CA GLN A 78 -13.37 -10.42 -4.51
C GLN A 78 -14.15 -11.09 -5.66
N GLU A 79 -15.11 -11.96 -5.36
CA GLU A 79 -16.03 -12.52 -6.34
C GLU A 79 -17.12 -11.51 -6.71
N MET A 80 -17.79 -10.90 -5.73
CA MET A 80 -18.89 -9.96 -5.94
C MET A 80 -18.46 -8.69 -6.69
N VAL A 81 -17.26 -8.16 -6.44
CA VAL A 81 -16.78 -6.94 -7.12
C VAL A 81 -16.66 -7.15 -8.64
N ARG A 82 -16.41 -8.39 -9.09
CA ARG A 82 -16.40 -8.74 -10.52
C ARG A 82 -17.79 -8.75 -11.14
N LEU A 83 -18.85 -8.72 -10.32
CA LEU A 83 -20.25 -8.60 -10.76
C LEU A 83 -20.74 -7.14 -10.79
N THR A 84 -19.80 -6.19 -10.71
CA THR A 84 -20.03 -4.75 -10.83
C THR A 84 -19.32 -4.21 -12.09
N PRO A 85 -19.55 -2.95 -12.48
CA PRO A 85 -18.75 -2.31 -13.53
C PRO A 85 -17.28 -2.01 -13.16
N ALA A 86 -16.88 -2.21 -11.89
CA ALA A 86 -15.54 -1.91 -11.43
C ALA A 86 -14.50 -2.89 -12.00
N PHE A 87 -13.24 -2.45 -12.06
CA PHE A 87 -12.11 -3.31 -12.32
C PHE A 87 -11.61 -3.94 -11.02
N SER A 88 -10.98 -5.10 -11.12
CA SER A 88 -10.27 -5.75 -10.01
C SER A 88 -8.85 -6.16 -10.44
N CYS A 89 -7.89 -6.12 -9.53
CA CYS A 89 -6.51 -6.48 -9.84
C CYS A 89 -5.83 -7.20 -8.67
N ILE A 90 -5.22 -8.36 -8.95
CA ILE A 90 -4.39 -9.13 -8.03
C ILE A 90 -3.16 -9.59 -8.81
N VAL A 91 -1.98 -9.03 -8.52
CA VAL A 91 -0.76 -9.30 -9.28
C VAL A 91 0.11 -10.33 -8.53
N PRO A 92 0.44 -11.48 -9.14
CA PRO A 92 1.26 -12.51 -8.50
C PRO A 92 2.58 -12.00 -7.93
N GLY A 93 2.80 -12.28 -6.65
CA GLY A 93 4.04 -11.95 -5.94
C GLY A 93 4.22 -10.47 -5.61
N TYR A 94 3.16 -9.67 -5.63
CA TYR A 94 3.16 -8.26 -5.20
C TYR A 94 2.09 -7.99 -4.14
N GLU A 95 2.36 -7.00 -3.29
CA GLU A 95 1.36 -6.44 -2.39
C GLU A 95 0.46 -5.45 -3.17
N GLY A 96 -0.74 -5.23 -2.67
CA GLY A 96 -1.70 -4.29 -3.26
C GLY A 96 -1.11 -2.88 -3.37
N ASP A 97 -0.31 -2.47 -2.38
CA ASP A 97 0.36 -1.16 -2.35
C ASP A 97 1.21 -0.89 -3.59
N ASP A 98 1.99 -1.88 -4.02
CA ASP A 98 2.85 -1.78 -5.21
C ASP A 98 1.99 -1.64 -6.48
N VAL A 99 0.90 -2.41 -6.55
CA VAL A 99 -0.02 -2.41 -7.70
C VAL A 99 -0.81 -1.11 -7.78
N MET A 100 -1.30 -0.61 -6.64
CA MET A 100 -1.98 0.68 -6.53
C MET A 100 -1.04 1.82 -6.95
N ALA A 101 0.20 1.83 -6.44
CA ALA A 101 1.20 2.82 -6.81
C ALA A 101 1.49 2.79 -8.32
N HIS A 102 1.72 1.60 -8.89
CA HIS A 102 1.96 1.46 -10.33
C HIS A 102 0.79 2.02 -11.15
N LEU A 103 -0.45 1.62 -10.85
CA LEU A 103 -1.64 2.08 -11.57
C LEU A 103 -1.84 3.59 -11.40
N ALA A 104 -1.71 4.12 -10.19
CA ALA A 104 -1.90 5.54 -9.91
C ALA A 104 -0.89 6.41 -10.67
N ILE A 105 0.39 6.05 -10.63
CA ILE A 105 1.46 6.74 -11.36
C ILE A 105 1.20 6.68 -12.86
N ARG A 106 0.88 5.48 -13.39
CA ARG A 106 0.60 5.29 -14.80
C ARG A 106 -0.54 6.19 -15.27
N TYR A 107 -1.68 6.17 -14.60
CA TYR A 107 -2.83 6.96 -15.00
C TYR A 107 -2.61 8.46 -14.82
N ALA A 108 -1.96 8.89 -13.73
CA ALA A 108 -1.70 10.30 -13.47
C ALA A 108 -0.65 10.89 -14.43
N VAL A 109 0.46 10.19 -14.65
CA VAL A 109 1.60 10.71 -15.42
C VAL A 109 1.44 10.45 -16.92
N GLN A 110 1.10 9.22 -17.32
CA GLN A 110 1.06 8.84 -18.74
C GLN A 110 -0.28 9.19 -19.38
N HIS A 111 -1.39 9.04 -18.65
CA HIS A 111 -2.74 9.29 -19.15
C HIS A 111 -3.37 10.60 -18.68
N GLN A 112 -2.63 11.39 -17.87
CA GLN A 112 -3.05 12.69 -17.36
C GLN A 112 -4.40 12.70 -16.62
N GLN A 113 -4.78 11.56 -16.03
CA GLN A 113 -6.01 11.41 -15.29
C GLN A 113 -5.85 11.91 -13.85
N THR A 114 -6.94 12.42 -13.27
CA THR A 114 -7.04 12.58 -11.81
C THR A 114 -7.30 11.21 -11.20
N VAL A 115 -6.45 10.82 -10.24
CA VAL A 115 -6.49 9.55 -9.52
C VAL A 115 -6.68 9.83 -8.04
N GLU A 116 -7.67 9.18 -7.44
CA GLU A 116 -7.83 9.13 -5.99
C GLU A 116 -7.54 7.71 -5.51
N VAL A 117 -6.63 7.55 -4.55
CA VAL A 117 -6.33 6.28 -3.92
C VAL A 117 -7.05 6.21 -2.57
N VAL A 118 -8.02 5.31 -2.48
CA VAL A 118 -8.88 5.09 -1.31
C VAL A 118 -8.25 4.03 -0.43
N THR A 119 -7.59 4.47 0.63
CA THR A 119 -6.89 3.61 1.61
C THR A 119 -6.81 4.31 2.97
N ARG A 120 -6.50 3.53 4.01
CA ARG A 120 -6.12 4.02 5.34
C ARG A 120 -4.61 3.91 5.60
N ASP A 121 -3.86 3.30 4.69
CA ASP A 121 -2.42 3.17 4.84
C ASP A 121 -1.73 4.49 4.52
N ALA A 122 -1.04 5.04 5.53
CA ALA A 122 -0.31 6.28 5.39
C ALA A 122 0.90 6.15 4.44
N ASP A 123 1.38 4.94 4.15
CA ASP A 123 2.50 4.72 3.23
C ASP A 123 2.16 5.07 1.79
N ILE A 124 0.90 4.88 1.40
CA ILE A 124 0.42 5.22 0.07
C ILE A 124 0.51 6.73 -0.18
N ARG A 125 0.51 7.56 0.88
CA ARG A 125 0.69 9.00 0.73
C ARG A 125 2.02 9.38 0.09
N GLN A 126 3.03 8.50 0.04
CA GLN A 126 4.23 8.69 -0.79
C GLN A 126 3.89 9.14 -2.23
N LEU A 127 2.72 8.78 -2.77
CA LEU A 127 2.24 9.17 -4.09
C LEU A 127 1.80 10.64 -4.21
N GLU A 128 1.46 11.34 -3.12
CA GLU A 128 0.94 12.71 -3.17
C GLU A 128 1.98 13.74 -3.64
N GLN A 129 3.25 13.35 -3.75
CA GLN A 129 4.27 14.17 -4.42
C GLN A 129 4.08 14.23 -5.95
N ILE A 130 3.23 13.37 -6.51
CA ILE A 130 2.96 13.26 -7.94
C ILE A 130 1.68 14.04 -8.24
N PRO A 131 1.71 14.99 -9.19
CA PRO A 131 0.52 15.75 -9.56
C PRO A 131 -0.63 14.83 -9.98
N ARG A 132 -1.87 15.24 -9.67
CA ARG A 132 -3.12 14.54 -9.99
C ARG A 132 -3.40 13.28 -9.18
N ILE A 133 -2.58 12.94 -8.19
CA ILE A 133 -2.86 11.85 -7.24
C ILE A 133 -3.29 12.44 -5.90
N THR A 134 -4.44 12.02 -5.38
CA THR A 134 -4.87 12.24 -4.00
C THR A 134 -4.98 10.92 -3.26
N VAL A 135 -4.76 10.92 -1.94
CA VAL A 135 -4.84 9.71 -1.11
C VAL A 135 -5.71 10.00 0.10
N THR A 136 -6.64 9.11 0.45
CA THR A 136 -7.59 9.32 1.56
C THR A 136 -7.00 9.05 2.94
N ALA A 137 -5.82 8.45 3.01
CA ALA A 137 -5.18 8.06 4.26
C ALA A 137 -4.83 9.28 5.13
N GLN A 138 -4.84 9.08 6.45
CA GLN A 138 -4.47 10.15 7.38
C GLN A 138 -2.99 10.49 7.28
N SER A 139 -2.66 11.75 7.54
CA SER A 139 -1.28 12.21 7.54
C SER A 139 -0.49 11.64 8.72
N LEU A 140 0.73 11.17 8.46
CA LEU A 140 1.72 11.01 9.51
C LEU A 140 2.07 12.39 10.07
N LYS A 141 1.98 12.53 11.39
CA LYS A 141 2.25 13.78 12.07
C LYS A 141 3.68 14.23 11.79
N ASP A 142 3.86 15.47 11.34
CA ASP A 142 5.15 16.12 11.08
C ASP A 142 6.06 15.40 10.03
N VAL A 143 5.48 14.53 9.19
CA VAL A 143 6.19 13.85 8.11
C VAL A 143 5.49 14.14 6.78
N PRO A 144 6.11 14.92 5.87
CA PRO A 144 5.50 15.20 4.58
C PRO A 144 5.53 13.94 3.68
N PRO A 145 4.55 13.80 2.77
CA PRO A 145 4.42 12.69 1.84
C PRO A 145 5.71 12.18 1.18
N ASN A 146 6.49 13.09 0.62
CA ASN A 146 7.75 12.79 -0.08
C ASN A 146 8.88 12.29 0.85
N LEU A 147 8.68 12.32 2.17
CA LEU A 147 9.65 11.89 3.17
C LEU A 147 9.20 10.67 3.98
N ILE A 148 7.98 10.15 3.77
CA ILE A 148 7.47 8.97 4.49
C ILE A 148 8.42 7.77 4.36
N ARG A 149 8.88 7.52 3.13
CA ARG A 149 9.85 6.47 2.83
C ARG A 149 11.12 6.59 3.67
N LEU A 150 11.67 7.79 3.70
CA LEU A 150 12.90 8.11 4.42
C LEU A 150 12.68 7.99 5.92
N TYR A 151 11.54 8.46 6.42
CA TYR A 151 11.15 8.38 7.81
C TYR A 151 11.07 6.93 8.28
N LYS A 152 10.27 6.09 7.62
CA LYS A 152 10.10 4.69 8.06
C LYS A 152 11.35 3.85 7.90
N ALA A 153 12.18 4.11 6.88
CA ALA A 153 13.47 3.43 6.74
C ALA A 153 14.49 3.81 7.83
N THR A 154 14.35 4.99 8.45
CA THR A 154 15.30 5.51 9.47
C THR A 154 14.77 5.35 10.88
N VAL A 155 13.59 5.87 11.17
CA VAL A 155 12.93 5.78 12.49
C VAL A 155 12.40 4.37 12.76
N GLY A 156 12.08 3.63 11.71
CA GLY A 156 11.45 2.31 11.79
C GLY A 156 9.94 2.39 11.57
N ASP A 157 9.36 1.22 11.39
CA ASP A 157 7.92 1.01 11.26
C ASP A 157 7.51 -0.27 12.01
N PRO A 158 7.02 -0.12 13.26
CA PRO A 158 6.64 -1.26 14.07
C PRO A 158 5.53 -2.13 13.47
N SER A 159 4.57 -1.56 12.72
CA SER A 159 3.49 -2.35 12.12
C SER A 159 3.99 -3.35 11.08
N ASP A 160 5.06 -3.00 10.39
CA ASP A 160 5.72 -3.84 9.39
C ASP A 160 6.98 -4.55 9.91
N ASN A 161 7.23 -4.45 11.22
CA ASN A 161 8.38 -5.01 11.93
C ASN A 161 9.74 -4.47 11.43
N ILE A 162 9.76 -3.23 10.92
CA ILE A 162 10.98 -2.54 10.46
C ILE A 162 11.61 -1.80 11.65
N LYS A 163 12.85 -2.17 12.00
CA LYS A 163 13.53 -1.60 13.19
C LYS A 163 14.14 -0.22 12.95
N GLY A 164 14.44 0.14 11.69
CA GLY A 164 15.14 1.38 11.35
C GLY A 164 16.61 1.40 11.79
N VAL A 165 17.20 2.59 11.83
CA VAL A 165 18.60 2.83 12.20
C VAL A 165 18.74 2.89 13.73
N PRO A 166 19.63 2.11 14.35
CA PRO A 166 19.82 2.11 15.79
C PRO A 166 20.14 3.50 16.37
N GLY A 167 19.28 3.99 17.25
CA GLY A 167 19.41 5.31 17.88
C GLY A 167 18.86 6.47 17.06
N PHE A 168 18.24 6.21 15.91
CA PHE A 168 17.57 7.21 15.08
C PHE A 168 16.09 7.31 15.48
N GLY A 169 15.77 8.21 16.41
CA GLY A 169 14.40 8.47 16.84
C GLY A 169 13.81 9.75 16.24
N VAL A 170 12.60 10.12 16.70
CA VAL A 170 11.90 11.35 16.29
C VAL A 170 12.77 12.60 16.44
N LYS A 171 13.55 12.72 17.53
CA LYS A 171 14.47 13.86 17.72
C LYS A 171 15.57 13.93 16.67
N THR A 172 16.14 12.77 16.30
CA THR A 172 17.14 12.69 15.22
C THR A 172 16.50 13.02 13.88
N TRP A 173 15.26 12.56 13.68
CA TRP A 173 14.48 12.96 12.53
C TRP A 173 14.27 14.48 12.49
N GLU A 174 13.81 15.13 13.53
CA GLU A 174 13.55 16.58 13.51
C GLU A 174 14.82 17.41 13.22
N GLY A 175 15.98 16.97 13.71
CA GLY A 175 17.22 17.74 13.65
C GLY A 175 18.15 17.47 12.47
N CYS A 176 17.94 16.42 11.67
CA CYS A 176 18.90 16.05 10.61
C CYS A 176 18.55 16.64 9.24
N ASP A 177 19.58 16.78 8.40
CA ASP A 177 19.43 17.15 7.00
C ASP A 177 18.80 16.00 6.19
N LYS A 178 17.54 16.20 5.78
CA LYS A 178 16.77 15.23 4.99
C LYS A 178 17.32 15.00 3.60
N ARG A 179 17.94 16.01 3.01
CA ARG A 179 18.54 15.90 1.70
C ARG A 179 19.79 15.04 1.79
N ALA A 180 20.72 15.38 2.68
CA ALA A 180 21.94 14.58 2.87
C ALA A 180 21.61 13.13 3.24
N LEU A 181 20.60 12.92 4.09
CA LEU A 181 20.15 11.58 4.45
C LEU A 181 19.59 10.80 3.27
N ARG A 182 18.69 11.40 2.47
CA ARG A 182 18.16 10.76 1.26
C ARG A 182 19.27 10.45 0.26
N ASP A 183 20.17 11.41 0.01
CA ASP A 183 21.27 11.25 -0.92
C ASP A 183 22.16 10.06 -0.51
N TRP A 184 22.37 9.83 0.79
CA TRP A 184 23.08 8.65 1.29
C TRP A 184 22.33 7.31 1.05
N PHE A 185 21.00 7.30 1.16
CA PHE A 185 20.20 6.09 0.88
C PHE A 185 20.23 5.68 -0.60
N GLU A 186 20.48 6.64 -1.49
CA GLU A 186 20.56 6.44 -2.93
C GLU A 186 22.01 6.28 -3.44
N ALA A 187 23.00 6.54 -2.58
CA ALA A 187 24.42 6.47 -2.90
C ALA A 187 24.97 5.02 -2.92
N PRO A 188 26.15 4.79 -3.52
CA PRO A 188 26.87 3.53 -3.40
C PRO A 188 27.20 3.17 -1.94
N PHE A 189 27.47 1.88 -1.67
CA PHE A 189 27.66 1.38 -0.30
C PHE A 189 28.89 1.94 0.43
N ASP A 190 29.86 2.53 -0.28
CA ASP A 190 31.06 3.14 0.31
C ASP A 190 30.86 4.62 0.71
N ALA A 191 29.68 5.20 0.47
CA ALA A 191 29.37 6.56 0.85
C ALA A 191 29.36 6.76 2.37
N ALA A 192 30.02 7.84 2.81
CA ALA A 192 30.04 8.23 4.22
C ALA A 192 28.64 8.71 4.68
N PRO A 193 28.14 8.27 5.85
CA PRO A 193 26.89 8.77 6.40
C PRO A 193 26.90 10.28 6.67
N PRO A 194 25.74 10.96 6.68
CA PRO A 194 25.66 12.40 6.95
C PRO A 194 26.31 12.78 8.29
N THR A 195 27.10 13.86 8.27
CA THR A 195 27.97 14.24 9.39
C THR A 195 27.23 14.75 10.62
N ASP A 196 26.06 15.32 10.42
CA ASP A 196 25.14 15.90 11.41
C ASP A 196 24.42 14.84 12.26
N LEU A 197 24.50 13.56 11.88
CA LEU A 197 23.88 12.47 12.63
C LEU A 197 24.66 12.13 13.91
N PRO A 198 23.97 11.62 14.96
CA PRO A 198 24.63 11.12 16.16
C PRO A 198 25.66 10.01 15.85
N PRO A 199 26.77 9.90 16.61
CA PRO A 199 27.80 8.89 16.37
C PRO A 199 27.26 7.46 16.29
N LYS A 200 26.29 7.10 17.12
CA LYS A 200 25.64 5.77 17.10
C LYS A 200 24.99 5.48 15.74
N CYS A 201 24.27 6.45 15.17
CA CYS A 201 23.61 6.30 13.88
C CYS A 201 24.64 6.18 12.75
N LYS A 202 25.64 7.07 12.72
CA LYS A 202 26.71 7.05 11.70
C LYS A 202 27.48 5.74 11.72
N ASN A 203 27.86 5.28 12.91
CA ASN A 203 28.61 4.03 13.05
C ASN A 203 27.79 2.82 12.59
N ALA A 204 26.48 2.78 12.91
CA ALA A 204 25.60 1.71 12.43
C ALA A 204 25.48 1.75 10.90
N MET A 205 25.18 2.91 10.33
CA MET A 205 25.02 3.11 8.88
C MET A 205 26.29 2.76 8.10
N ALA A 206 27.46 3.17 8.58
CA ALA A 206 28.75 2.85 7.95
C ALA A 206 29.12 1.37 8.09
N ALA A 207 28.73 0.72 9.19
CA ALA A 207 29.03 -0.69 9.41
C ALA A 207 28.17 -1.63 8.55
N ASN A 208 26.95 -1.22 8.18
CA ASN A 208 26.05 -2.05 7.38
C ASN A 208 25.20 -1.23 6.38
N PRO A 209 25.82 -0.56 5.40
CA PRO A 209 25.13 0.33 4.47
C PRO A 209 24.10 -0.41 3.62
N ALA A 210 24.44 -1.62 3.14
CA ALA A 210 23.56 -2.44 2.33
C ALA A 210 22.24 -2.78 3.04
N HIS A 211 22.29 -3.07 4.35
CA HIS A 211 21.10 -3.35 5.15
C HIS A 211 20.15 -2.15 5.22
N PHE A 212 20.66 -0.95 5.55
CA PHE A 212 19.78 0.23 5.68
C PHE A 212 19.27 0.70 4.32
N GLN A 213 20.11 0.69 3.29
CA GLN A 213 19.66 1.00 1.94
C GLN A 213 18.60 0.00 1.42
N ALA A 214 18.68 -1.26 1.83
CA ALA A 214 17.65 -2.26 1.58
C ALA A 214 16.32 -1.92 2.28
N LEU A 215 16.33 -1.41 3.52
CA LEU A 215 15.11 -0.92 4.20
C LEU A 215 14.47 0.23 3.43
N TYR A 216 15.28 1.15 2.89
CA TYR A 216 14.75 2.22 2.04
C TYR A 216 14.08 1.66 0.78
N ARG A 217 14.65 0.65 0.13
CA ARG A 217 13.99 -0.05 -1.00
C ARG A 217 12.69 -0.74 -0.58
N LEU A 218 12.69 -1.40 0.56
CA LEU A 218 11.55 -2.16 1.08
C LEU A 218 10.32 -1.29 1.41
N VAL A 219 10.53 -0.10 1.99
CA VAL A 219 9.46 0.86 2.32
C VAL A 219 8.90 1.57 1.07
N GLY A 220 9.69 1.64 0.00
CA GLY A 220 9.21 2.16 -1.27
C GLY A 220 8.28 1.16 -1.98
N PHE A 221 7.63 1.64 -3.04
CA PHE A 221 6.88 0.77 -3.95
C PHE A 221 7.86 -0.04 -4.81
N LEU A 222 7.67 -1.35 -4.84
CA LEU A 222 8.44 -2.24 -5.69
C LEU A 222 8.05 -2.02 -7.16
N PRO A 223 9.02 -2.00 -8.08
CA PRO A 223 8.71 -1.87 -9.50
C PRO A 223 7.90 -3.08 -10.00
N ILE A 224 6.89 -2.80 -10.80
CA ILE A 224 6.05 -3.80 -11.47
C ILE A 224 6.07 -3.56 -12.97
N GLU A 225 6.24 -4.64 -13.74
CA GLU A 225 6.10 -4.61 -15.19
C GLU A 225 4.65 -4.30 -15.58
N THR A 226 4.46 -3.30 -16.43
CA THR A 226 3.13 -2.86 -16.89
C THR A 226 2.33 -3.99 -17.52
N GLU A 227 3.00 -4.86 -18.29
CA GLU A 227 2.35 -5.98 -18.95
C GLU A 227 1.82 -7.01 -17.95
N LEU A 228 2.58 -7.27 -16.88
CA LEU A 228 2.12 -8.14 -15.81
C LEU A 228 0.87 -7.57 -15.11
N VAL A 229 0.82 -6.25 -14.89
CA VAL A 229 -0.38 -5.59 -14.33
C VAL A 229 -1.56 -5.69 -15.29
N ASN A 230 -1.35 -5.44 -16.59
CA ASN A 230 -2.41 -5.52 -17.60
C ASN A 230 -3.07 -6.91 -17.65
N GLN A 231 -2.27 -7.97 -17.56
CA GLN A 231 -2.76 -9.36 -17.57
C GLN A 231 -3.69 -9.69 -16.39
N HIS A 232 -3.56 -8.95 -15.29
CA HIS A 232 -4.29 -9.19 -14.04
C HIS A 232 -5.33 -8.12 -13.73
N LEU A 233 -5.43 -7.07 -14.55
CA LEU A 233 -6.45 -6.03 -14.44
C LEU A 233 -7.72 -6.51 -15.16
N VAL A 234 -8.67 -7.02 -14.40
CA VAL A 234 -9.89 -7.65 -14.91
C VAL A 234 -11.06 -6.70 -14.80
N ALA A 235 -11.72 -6.41 -15.93
CA ALA A 235 -12.99 -5.68 -15.96
C ALA A 235 -14.11 -6.55 -15.40
N GLY A 236 -14.91 -5.99 -14.49
CA GLY A 236 -16.12 -6.64 -14.00
C GLY A 236 -17.22 -6.68 -15.06
N ARG A 237 -18.15 -7.62 -14.91
CA ARG A 237 -19.36 -7.77 -15.71
C ARG A 237 -20.55 -7.60 -14.78
N HIS A 238 -21.27 -6.49 -14.93
CA HIS A 238 -22.42 -6.21 -14.09
C HIS A 238 -23.49 -7.31 -14.19
N ASP A 239 -23.78 -7.98 -13.07
CA ASP A 239 -24.74 -9.09 -12.98
C ASP A 239 -25.47 -9.08 -11.62
N PRO A 240 -26.58 -8.33 -11.50
CA PRO A 240 -27.35 -8.24 -10.25
C PRO A 240 -27.96 -9.57 -9.79
N ASP A 241 -28.36 -10.45 -10.72
CA ASP A 241 -29.02 -11.72 -10.38
C ASP A 241 -28.04 -12.70 -9.74
N ALA A 242 -26.81 -12.75 -10.26
CA ALA A 242 -25.72 -13.52 -9.65
C ALA A 242 -25.39 -13.01 -8.24
N VAL A 243 -25.41 -11.69 -8.02
CA VAL A 243 -25.18 -11.08 -6.71
C VAL A 243 -26.26 -11.46 -5.70
N GLU A 244 -27.54 -11.38 -6.07
CA GLU A 244 -28.63 -11.78 -5.17
C GLU A 244 -28.54 -13.28 -4.81
N THR A 245 -28.11 -14.13 -5.75
CA THR A 245 -27.86 -15.56 -5.49
C THR A 245 -26.73 -15.75 -4.47
N MET A 246 -25.61 -15.03 -4.61
CA MET A 246 -24.49 -15.10 -3.65
C MET A 246 -24.89 -14.60 -2.26
N LEU A 247 -25.62 -13.48 -2.18
CA LEU A 247 -26.07 -12.91 -0.91
C LEU A 247 -27.04 -13.85 -0.18
N ALA A 248 -27.94 -14.51 -0.91
CA ALA A 248 -28.85 -15.50 -0.32
C ALA A 248 -28.09 -16.68 0.30
N GLN A 249 -27.04 -17.18 -0.37
CA GLN A 249 -26.20 -18.27 0.14
C GLN A 249 -25.39 -17.87 1.37
N TYR A 250 -24.97 -16.60 1.46
CA TYR A 250 -24.19 -16.10 2.60
C TYR A 250 -25.02 -15.87 3.87
N LEU A 251 -26.30 -15.56 3.72
CA LEU A 251 -27.22 -15.25 4.84
C LEU A 251 -27.96 -16.49 5.38
N MET A 252 -27.76 -17.67 4.77
CA MET A 252 -28.29 -18.96 5.22
C MET A 252 -27.30 -19.66 6.15
#